data_AF-A0A536SZY9-F1
#
_entry.id   AF-A0A536SZY9-F1
#
_cell.length_a   1.000
_cell.length_b   1.000
_cell.length_c   1.000
_cell.angle_alpha   90.00
_cell.angle_beta   90.00
_cell.angle_gamma   90.00
#
_symmetry.space_group_name_H-M   'P 1'
#
loop_
_entity.id
_entity.type
_entity.pdbx_description
1 polymer ?
#
loop_
_entity_poly.entity_id
_entity_poly.type
_entity_poly.pdbx_seq_one_letter_code
_entity_poly.pdbx_strand_id
1 'polypeptide(L)' 'ISASIGTSTLFAAWNAAIYVAQIDDMRLGEVLRDTRYLDATREVLRKHGSLWFLDESYVVSRKRD' A
#
# COMPACT_ATOMS: atom_id res chain seq x y z
N ILE A 1 -4.90 19.73 6.00
CA ILE A 1 -4.59 19.41 4.59
C ILE A 1 -4.85 17.91 4.43
N SER A 2 -5.94 17.50 3.78
CA SER A 2 -6.11 16.09 3.41
C SER A 2 -5.18 15.86 2.21
N ALA A 3 -3.97 15.38 2.47
CA ALA A 3 -3.09 14.95 1.39
C ALA A 3 -3.84 13.88 0.58
N SER A 4 -3.85 14.00 -0.75
CA SER A 4 -4.36 12.93 -1.60
C SER A 4 -3.53 11.67 -1.32
N ILE A 5 -4.20 10.53 -1.10
CA ILE A 5 -3.49 9.26 -0.93
C ILE A 5 -2.81 8.95 -2.27
N GLY A 6 -1.48 8.90 -2.26
CA GLY A 6 -0.68 8.57 -3.42
C GLY A 6 -0.90 7.13 -3.87
N THR A 7 -0.78 6.89 -5.18
CA THR A 7 -0.90 5.55 -5.78
C THR A 7 0.10 4.56 -5.17
N SER A 8 1.33 5.00 -4.86
CA SER A 8 2.35 4.17 -4.19
C SER A 8 1.91 3.72 -2.79
N THR A 9 1.31 4.60 -2.01
CA THR A 9 0.79 4.27 -0.67
C THR A 9 -0.37 3.28 -0.74
N LEU A 10 -1.25 3.41 -1.76
CA LEU A 10 -2.32 2.46 -2.02
C LEU A 10 -1.78 1.06 -2.30
N PHE A 11 -0.78 0.95 -3.18
CA PHE A 11 -0.16 -0.35 -3.48
C PHE A 11 0.58 -0.94 -2.28
N ALA A 12 1.29 -0.12 -1.49
CA ALA A 12 1.97 -0.58 -0.28
C ALA A 12 0.97 -1.14 0.75
N ALA A 13 -0.13 -0.43 0.99
CA ALA A 13 -1.16 -0.87 1.92
C ALA A 13 -1.83 -2.19 1.49
N TRP A 14 -2.15 -2.30 0.19
CA TRP A 14 -2.68 -3.53 -0.38
C TRP A 14 -1.68 -4.68 -0.23
N ASN A 15 -0.41 -4.46 -0.56
CA ASN A 15 0.65 -5.47 -0.44
C ASN A 15 0.82 -5.95 1.01
N ALA A 16 0.84 -5.04 1.97
CA ALA A 16 0.91 -5.38 3.40
C ALA A 16 -0.32 -6.21 3.83
N ALA A 17 -1.52 -5.82 3.40
CA ALA A 17 -2.75 -6.52 3.75
C ALA A 17 -2.78 -7.96 3.22
N ILE A 18 -2.44 -8.18 1.94
CA ILE A 18 -2.42 -9.53 1.35
C ILE A 18 -1.32 -10.40 1.94
N TYR A 19 -0.18 -9.80 2.30
CA TYR A 19 0.90 -10.50 2.98
C TYR A 19 0.44 -10.97 4.37
N VAL A 20 -0.09 -10.08 5.20
CA VAL A 20 -0.55 -10.44 6.55
C VAL A 20 -1.70 -11.44 6.52
N ALA A 21 -2.64 -11.28 5.58
CA ALA A 21 -3.77 -12.18 5.43
C ALA A 21 -3.44 -13.52 4.76
N GLN A 22 -2.19 -13.70 4.28
CA GLN A 22 -1.72 -14.92 3.61
C GLN A 22 -2.68 -15.36 2.49
N ILE A 23 -3.14 -14.41 1.66
CA ILE A 23 -4.07 -14.72 0.56
C ILE A 23 -3.31 -15.45 -0.55
N ASP A 24 -3.88 -16.56 -1.02
CA ASP A 24 -3.30 -17.36 -2.11
C ASP A 24 -3.43 -16.71 -3.51
N ASP A 25 -2.54 -17.12 -4.41
CA ASP A 25 -2.44 -16.59 -5.77
C ASP A 25 -3.70 -16.76 -6.61
N MET A 26 -4.47 -17.82 -6.37
CA MET A 26 -5.69 -18.08 -7.15
C MET A 26 -6.74 -17.02 -6.85
N ARG A 27 -6.96 -16.74 -5.56
CA ARG A 27 -7.88 -15.69 -5.12
C ARG A 27 -7.37 -14.30 -5.47
N LEU A 28 -6.06 -14.05 -5.39
CA LEU A 28 -5.46 -12.80 -5.85
C LEU A 28 -5.71 -12.59 -7.36
N GLY A 29 -5.54 -13.64 -8.16
CA GLY A 29 -5.75 -13.60 -9.61
C GLY A 29 -7.17 -13.21 -10.01
N GLU A 30 -8.19 -13.58 -9.23
CA GLU A 30 -9.58 -13.15 -9.47
C GLU A 30 -9.77 -11.66 -9.19
N VAL A 31 -9.21 -11.16 -8.09
CA VAL A 31 -9.37 -9.77 -7.63
C VAL A 31 -8.57 -8.78 -8.47
N LEU A 32 -7.42 -9.20 -9.01
CA LEU A 32 -6.58 -8.36 -9.87
C LEU A 32 -7.19 -8.09 -11.25
N ARG A 33 -8.31 -8.73 -11.61
CA ARG A 33 -9.04 -8.49 -12.88
C ARG A 33 -9.76 -7.15 -12.92
N ASP A 34 -9.93 -6.50 -11.77
CA ASP A 34 -10.57 -5.20 -11.66
C ASP A 34 -9.87 -4.31 -10.63
N THR A 35 -10.36 -3.08 -10.46
CA THR A 35 -9.76 -2.07 -9.58
C THR A 35 -10.40 -2.01 -8.19
N ARG A 36 -11.36 -2.88 -7.86
CA ARG A 36 -12.14 -2.79 -6.61
C ARG A 36 -11.26 -2.95 -5.37
N TYR A 37 -10.18 -3.71 -5.47
CA TYR A 37 -9.21 -3.84 -4.37
C TYR A 37 -8.52 -2.51 -4.04
N LEU A 38 -8.24 -1.67 -5.05
CA LEU A 38 -7.68 -0.34 -4.85
C LEU A 38 -8.70 0.60 -4.20
N ASP A 39 -9.96 0.51 -4.60
CA ASP A 39 -11.02 1.33 -4.01
C ASP A 39 -11.27 0.95 -2.55
N ALA A 40 -11.37 -0.35 -2.24
CA ALA A 40 -11.47 -0.84 -0.87
C ALA A 40 -10.25 -0.42 -0.01
N THR A 41 -9.04 -0.52 -0.56
CA THR A 41 -7.81 -0.09 0.14
C THR A 41 -7.84 1.43 0.38
N ARG A 42 -8.35 2.23 -0.56
CA ARG A 42 -8.49 3.67 -0.40
C ARG A 42 -9.46 4.03 0.71
N GLU A 43 -10.59 3.34 0.79
CA GLU A 43 -11.59 3.55 1.84
C GLU A 43 -11.02 3.26 3.23
N VAL A 44 -10.29 2.16 3.38
CA VAL A 44 -9.61 1.81 4.63
C VAL A 44 -8.58 2.88 5.01
N LEU A 45 -7.70 3.27 4.09
CA LEU A 45 -6.70 4.30 4.35
C LEU A 45 -7.33 5.66 4.69
N ARG A 46 -8.42 6.05 4.02
CA ARG A 46 -9.15 7.30 4.36
C ARG A 46 -9.78 7.23 5.75
N LYS A 47 -10.30 6.07 6.14
CA LYS A 47 -10.89 5.85 7.46
C LYS A 47 -9.84 5.93 8.58
N HIS A 48 -8.62 5.45 8.32
CA HIS A 48 -7.54 5.36 9.31
C HIS A 48 -6.48 6.48 9.20
N GLY A 49 -6.60 7.37 8.22
CA GLY A 49 -5.78 8.58 8.07
C GLY A 49 -4.53 8.40 7.22
N SER A 50 -3.80 7.29 7.35
CA SER A 50 -2.66 6.94 6.49
C SER A 50 -2.22 5.48 6.69
N LEU A 51 -1.11 5.11 6.05
CA LEU A 51 -0.34 3.91 6.37
C LEU A 51 0.81 4.30 7.31
N TRP A 52 1.09 3.47 8.31
CA TRP A 52 2.24 3.62 9.21
C TRP A 52 3.34 2.65 8.79
N PHE A 53 4.55 3.15 8.55
CA PHE A 53 5.72 2.35 8.24
C PHE A 53 6.66 2.34 9.45
N LEU A 54 7.16 1.17 9.83
CA LEU A 54 8.15 1.04 10.90
C LEU A 54 9.55 0.92 10.28
N ASP A 55 10.44 1.88 10.54
CA ASP A 55 11.87 1.84 10.20
C ASP A 55 12.27 1.58 8.72
N GLU A 56 11.39 1.82 7.74
CA GLU A 56 11.67 1.53 6.31
C GLU A 56 12.39 2.66 5.53
N SER A 57 12.68 3.81 6.13
CA SER A 57 13.34 4.90 5.40
C SER A 57 14.86 4.74 5.39
N TYR A 58 15.42 4.27 4.28
CA TYR A 58 16.86 4.31 4.03
C TYR A 58 17.22 5.56 3.24
N VAL A 59 18.08 6.42 3.80
CA VAL A 59 18.64 7.57 3.09
C VAL A 59 19.93 7.13 2.40
N VAL A 60 19.90 6.99 1.08
CA VAL A 60 21.10 6.74 0.28
C VAL A 60 21.64 8.08 -0.22
N SER A 61 22.78 8.51 0.32
CA SER A 61 23.48 9.71 -0.16
C SER A 61 24.83 9.35 -0.77
N ARG A 62 25.18 9.96 -1.90
CA ARG A 62 26.52 9.86 -2.48
C ARG A 62 27.40 10.95 -1.86
N LYS A 63 28.47 10.57 -1.14
CA LYS A 63 29.50 11.54 -0.73
C LYS A 63 30.10 12.18 -1.99
N ARG A 64 30.12 13.51 -2.03
CA ARG A 64 30.96 14.27 -2.95
C ARG A 64 32.26 14.55 -2.19
N ASP A 65 33.37 14.05 -2.72
CA ASP A 65 34.70 14.50 -2.33
C ASP A 65 34.94 15.94 -2.82
#